data_AF-A0A323TBN0-F1
#
_entry.id   AF-A0A323TBN0-F1
#
_cell.length_a   1.000
_cell.length_b   1.000
_cell.length_c   1.000
_cell.angle_alpha   90.00
_cell.angle_beta   90.00
_cell.angle_gamma   90.00
#
_symmetry.space_group_name_H-M   'P 1'
#
loop_
_entity.id
_entity.type
_entity.pdbx_description
1 polymer ?
#
loop_
_entity_poly.entity_id
_entity_poly.type
_entity_poly.pdbx_seq_one_letter_code
_entity_poly.pdbx_strand_id
1 'polypeptide(L)'
;MRYVIAFVLSLICFLTLHLFQVDNIFLIGAALLLFVSGVMFPLLYTVFLEKNIDRIEKFLLKNKHDPNFYIIYALANEMDEEVKDTTEKLLKKRHSTSRKAIYKVVEALYFNKLDVAKSHFSEIKSQPYRLYYQAMILLEEVDINGANEIIEQVSPKWMKQALLAERKKKLNNIPQAKNYAEKAKQHTKGLQRYLLHKTYEREFGI
;
A
#
# COMPACT_ATOMS: atom_id res chain seq x y z
N MET A 1 -8.91 14.88 19.83
CA MET A 1 -7.65 15.39 20.43
C MET A 1 -6.69 15.96 19.39
N ARG A 2 -6.07 15.16 18.49
CA ARG A 2 -5.04 15.68 17.56
C ARG A 2 -5.52 16.80 16.60
N TYR A 3 -6.73 16.70 16.06
CA TYR A 3 -7.32 17.78 15.24
C TYR A 3 -7.63 19.04 16.06
N VAL A 4 -8.08 18.86 17.31
CA VAL A 4 -8.38 19.97 18.22
C VAL A 4 -7.09 20.71 18.61
N ILE A 5 -6.01 19.98 18.91
CA ILE A 5 -4.70 20.56 19.22
C ILE A 5 -4.14 21.31 18.01
N ALA A 6 -4.19 20.71 16.81
CA ALA A 6 -3.74 21.38 15.59
C ALA A 6 -4.56 22.63 15.28
N PHE A 7 -5.89 22.56 15.48
CA PHE A 7 -6.78 23.70 15.31
C PHE A 7 -6.47 24.82 16.31
N VAL A 8 -6.33 24.51 17.60
CA VAL A 8 -5.99 25.50 18.64
C VAL A 8 -4.62 26.13 18.38
N LEU A 9 -3.61 25.35 18.01
CA LEU A 9 -2.28 25.88 17.66
C LEU A 9 -2.33 26.78 16.41
N SER A 10 -3.11 26.39 15.39
CA SER A 10 -3.31 27.22 14.20
C SER A 10 -4.05 28.53 14.51
N LEU A 11 -5.03 28.49 15.42
CA LEU A 11 -5.78 29.66 15.86
C LEU A 11 -4.89 30.63 16.65
N ILE A 12 -4.09 30.12 17.58
CA ILE A 12 -3.12 30.92 18.35
C ILE A 12 -2.09 31.55 17.41
N CYS A 13 -1.53 30.79 16.47
CA CYS A 13 -0.56 31.29 15.50
C CYS A 13 -1.17 32.34 14.55
N PHE A 14 -2.41 32.16 14.12
CA PHE A 14 -3.15 33.15 13.33
C PHE A 14 -3.37 34.45 14.11
N LEU A 15 -3.82 34.36 15.37
CA LEU A 15 -4.04 35.53 16.22
C LEU A 15 -2.75 36.29 16.51
N THR A 16 -1.65 35.60 16.82
CA THR A 16 -0.36 36.27 17.08
C THR A 16 0.17 36.97 15.83
N LEU A 17 0.17 36.29 14.67
CA LEU A 17 0.66 36.87 13.43
C LEU A 17 -0.21 38.05 12.94
N HIS A 18 -1.53 38.01 13.17
CA HIS A 18 -2.42 39.13 12.90
C HIS A 18 -2.13 40.34 13.81
N LEU A 19 -1.83 40.11 15.10
CA LEU A 19 -1.43 41.18 16.03
C LEU A 19 -0.14 41.90 15.59
N PHE A 20 0.78 41.21 14.91
CA PHE A 20 2.02 41.78 14.37
C PHE A 20 1.87 42.43 12.98
N GLN A 21 0.64 42.59 12.46
CA GLN A 21 0.36 43.18 11.14
C GLN A 21 1.13 42.51 9.98
N VAL A 22 1.40 41.21 10.10
CA VAL A 22 2.07 40.43 9.05
C VAL A 22 1.11 40.28 7.86
N ASP A 23 1.63 40.40 6.64
CA ASP A 23 0.81 40.26 5.43
C ASP A 23 0.02 38.94 5.40
N ASN A 24 -1.23 39.03 4.94
CA ASN A 24 -2.18 37.91 4.91
C ASN A 24 -1.65 36.67 4.17
N ILE A 25 -0.72 36.83 3.22
CA ILE A 25 -0.12 35.71 2.47
C ILE A 25 0.75 34.84 3.40
N PHE A 26 1.55 35.43 4.27
CA PHE A 26 2.38 34.67 5.22
C PHE A 26 1.55 34.01 6.32
N LEU A 27 0.46 34.66 6.74
CA LEU A 27 -0.54 34.11 7.66
C LEU A 27 -1.17 32.82 7.11
N ILE A 28 -1.67 32.87 5.88
CA ILE A 28 -2.27 31.69 5.20
C ILE A 28 -1.21 30.60 5.02
N GLY A 29 0.01 30.96 4.62
CA GLY A 29 1.12 30.04 4.47
C GLY A 29 1.47 29.31 5.78
N ALA A 30 1.57 30.04 6.89
CA ALA A 30 1.87 29.49 8.20
C ALA A 30 0.76 28.55 8.70
N ALA A 31 -0.51 28.93 8.55
CA ALA A 31 -1.65 28.09 8.93
C ALA A 31 -1.67 26.77 8.13
N LEU A 32 -1.41 26.84 6.82
CA LEU A 32 -1.33 25.66 5.95
C LEU A 32 -0.16 24.76 6.34
N LEU A 33 1.01 25.32 6.66
CA LEU A 33 2.19 24.57 7.10
C LEU A 33 1.94 23.85 8.44
N LEU A 34 1.28 24.51 9.39
CA LEU A 34 0.86 23.89 10.66
C LEU A 34 -0.15 22.75 10.44
N PHE A 35 -1.12 22.93 9.54
CA PHE A 35 -2.06 21.87 9.20
C PHE A 35 -1.35 20.66 8.56
N VAL A 36 -0.48 20.92 7.58
CA VAL A 36 0.29 19.85 6.92
C VAL A 36 1.19 19.13 7.93
N SER A 37 1.92 19.84 8.77
CA SER A 37 2.84 19.24 9.74
C SER A 37 2.12 18.52 10.90
N GLY A 38 1.06 19.10 11.46
CA GLY A 38 0.34 18.53 12.61
C GLY A 38 -0.61 17.39 12.23
N VAL A 39 -1.27 17.48 11.08
CA VAL A 39 -2.37 16.58 10.70
C VAL A 39 -1.99 15.65 9.55
N MET A 40 -1.47 16.18 8.45
CA MET A 40 -1.17 15.35 7.27
C MET A 40 0.13 14.57 7.41
N PHE A 41 1.18 15.17 7.97
CA PHE A 41 2.51 14.58 7.99
C PHE A 41 2.54 13.25 8.75
N PRO A 42 2.02 13.11 9.99
CA PRO A 42 2.03 11.81 10.65
C PRO A 42 1.15 10.76 9.96
N LEU A 43 0.07 11.16 9.28
CA LEU A 43 -0.74 10.24 8.46
C LEU A 43 0.08 9.72 7.27
N LEU A 44 0.66 10.64 6.49
CA LEU A 44 1.51 10.30 5.34
C LEU A 44 2.75 9.51 5.76
N TYR A 45 3.34 9.85 6.90
CA TYR A 45 4.47 9.14 7.46
C TYR A 45 4.12 7.68 7.73
N THR A 46 3.01 7.40 8.40
CA THR A 46 2.58 6.01 8.63
C THR A 46 2.24 5.28 7.33
N VAL A 47 1.58 5.95 6.39
CA VAL A 47 1.15 5.33 5.14
C VAL A 47 2.32 4.99 4.21
N PHE A 48 3.37 5.83 4.18
CA PHE A 48 4.44 5.72 3.17
C PHE A 48 5.84 5.43 3.71
N LEU A 49 6.14 5.79 4.96
CA LEU A 49 7.52 5.83 5.48
C LEU A 49 7.76 4.98 6.72
N GLU A 50 6.73 4.70 7.51
CA GLU A 50 6.85 3.91 8.75
C GLU A 50 7.37 2.50 8.44
N LYS A 51 8.22 1.99 9.34
CA LYS A 51 8.83 0.66 9.23
C LYS A 51 8.44 -0.27 10.37
N ASN A 52 8.01 0.28 11.50
CA ASN A 52 7.58 -0.51 12.65
C ASN A 52 6.21 -1.13 12.37
N ILE A 53 6.17 -2.47 12.36
CA ILE A 53 4.98 -3.25 12.01
C ILE A 53 3.84 -3.01 13.00
N ASP A 54 4.11 -3.04 14.30
CA ASP A 54 3.09 -2.82 15.35
C ASP A 54 2.43 -1.44 15.23
N ARG A 55 3.20 -0.42 14.86
CA ARG A 55 2.66 0.94 14.61
C ARG A 55 1.77 0.98 13.39
N ILE A 56 2.17 0.31 12.31
CA ILE A 56 1.35 0.22 11.09
C ILE A 56 0.06 -0.56 11.39
N GLU A 57 0.14 -1.66 12.12
CA GLU A 57 -1.03 -2.46 12.52
C GLU A 57 -2.01 -1.65 13.39
N LYS A 58 -1.51 -1.00 14.44
CA LYS A 58 -2.33 -0.11 15.29
C LYS A 58 -2.98 0.99 14.47
N PHE A 59 -2.28 1.54 13.47
CA PHE A 59 -2.84 2.51 12.54
C PHE A 59 -3.96 1.91 11.68
N LEU A 60 -3.75 0.73 11.09
CA LEU A 60 -4.75 0.05 10.27
C LEU A 60 -6.02 -0.26 11.08
N LEU A 61 -5.88 -0.82 12.28
CA LEU A 61 -6.99 -1.12 13.19
C LEU A 61 -7.74 0.14 13.62
N LYS A 62 -7.01 1.22 13.96
CA LYS A 62 -7.62 2.51 14.31
C LYS A 62 -8.42 3.11 13.16
N ASN A 63 -8.02 2.86 11.91
CA ASN A 63 -8.68 3.38 10.72
C ASN A 63 -9.49 2.32 9.97
N LYS A 64 -9.95 1.25 10.65
CA LYS A 64 -10.73 0.16 10.04
C LYS A 64 -12.00 0.60 9.31
N HIS A 65 -12.53 1.77 9.64
CA HIS A 65 -13.71 2.35 8.99
C HIS A 65 -13.43 2.90 7.59
N ASP A 66 -12.16 3.16 7.23
CA ASP A 66 -11.79 3.53 5.86
C ASP A 66 -11.39 2.27 5.07
N PRO A 67 -12.17 1.87 4.04
CA PRO A 67 -11.87 0.70 3.22
C PRO A 67 -10.48 0.75 2.56
N ASN A 68 -9.92 1.95 2.31
CA ASN A 68 -8.60 2.08 1.68
C ASN A 68 -7.46 1.56 2.57
N PHE A 69 -7.64 1.67 3.89
CA PHE A 69 -6.67 1.16 4.86
C PHE A 69 -7.03 -0.26 5.26
N TYR A 70 -8.31 -0.52 5.54
CA TYR A 70 -8.74 -1.81 6.06
C TYR A 70 -8.48 -2.98 5.09
N ILE A 71 -8.54 -2.76 3.78
CA ILE A 71 -8.23 -3.81 2.79
C ILE A 71 -6.80 -4.35 2.95
N ILE A 72 -5.83 -3.51 3.32
CA ILE A 72 -4.45 -3.94 3.55
C ILE A 72 -4.38 -4.87 4.77
N TYR A 73 -5.14 -4.55 5.82
CA TYR A 73 -5.21 -5.38 7.02
C TYR A 73 -5.88 -6.73 6.74
N ALA A 74 -7.02 -6.73 6.03
CA ALA A 74 -7.75 -7.93 5.68
C ALA A 74 -6.92 -8.86 4.79
N LEU A 75 -6.29 -8.34 3.73
CA LEU A 75 -5.39 -9.10 2.86
C LEU A 75 -4.20 -9.68 3.64
N ALA A 76 -3.59 -8.87 4.49
CA ALA A 76 -2.41 -9.28 5.25
C ALA A 76 -2.71 -10.36 6.29
N ASN A 77 -3.94 -10.48 6.78
CA ASN A 77 -4.32 -11.45 7.80
C ASN A 77 -5.23 -12.58 7.27
N GLU A 78 -5.34 -12.71 5.95
CA GLU A 78 -6.13 -13.75 5.26
C GLU A 78 -7.61 -13.81 5.71
N MET A 79 -8.21 -12.63 5.84
CA MET A 79 -9.62 -12.46 6.26
C MET A 79 -10.54 -12.49 5.04
N ASP A 80 -10.87 -13.68 4.55
CA ASP A 80 -11.56 -13.90 3.27
C ASP A 80 -12.87 -13.11 3.10
N GLU A 81 -13.75 -13.13 4.10
CA GLU A 81 -15.04 -12.43 4.03
C GLU A 81 -14.84 -10.91 3.97
N GLU A 82 -13.92 -10.41 4.78
CA GLU A 82 -13.58 -9.00 4.88
C GLU A 82 -12.86 -8.50 3.63
N VAL A 83 -12.04 -9.33 2.98
CA VAL A 83 -11.43 -9.00 1.68
C VAL A 83 -12.52 -8.76 0.64
N LYS A 84 -13.53 -9.63 0.55
CA LYS A 84 -14.66 -9.48 -0.39
C LYS A 84 -15.48 -8.23 -0.09
N ASP A 85 -15.99 -8.11 1.13
CA ASP A 85 -16.86 -6.99 1.54
C ASP A 85 -16.13 -5.63 1.39
N THR A 86 -14.85 -5.57 1.79
CA THR A 86 -14.07 -4.33 1.66
C THR A 86 -13.78 -4.00 0.20
N THR A 87 -13.49 -4.99 -0.63
CA THR A 87 -13.30 -4.80 -2.08
C THR A 87 -14.57 -4.28 -2.73
N GLU A 88 -15.73 -4.85 -2.43
CA GLU A 88 -17.02 -4.35 -2.92
C GLU A 88 -17.26 -2.89 -2.54
N LYS A 89 -17.01 -2.52 -1.28
CA LYS A 89 -17.10 -1.13 -0.80
C LYS A 89 -16.17 -0.21 -1.58
N LEU A 90 -14.94 -0.65 -1.86
CA LEU A 90 -13.96 0.11 -2.67
C LEU A 90 -14.42 0.28 -4.12
N LEU A 91 -14.99 -0.76 -4.73
CA LEU A 91 -15.49 -0.72 -6.11
C LEU A 91 -16.71 0.20 -6.26
N LYS A 92 -17.59 0.23 -5.26
CA LYS A 92 -18.76 1.14 -5.20
C LYS A 92 -18.33 2.60 -5.01
N LYS A 93 -17.37 2.87 -4.09
CA LYS A 93 -16.93 4.23 -3.74
C LYS A 93 -16.06 4.90 -4.81
N ARG A 94 -15.31 4.13 -5.62
CA ARG A 94 -14.34 4.69 -6.57
C ARG A 94 -14.96 4.96 -7.94
N HIS A 95 -14.55 6.05 -8.59
CA HIS A 95 -14.90 6.34 -9.99
C HIS A 95 -13.81 5.93 -10.99
N SER A 96 -12.54 5.92 -10.58
CA SER A 96 -11.42 5.61 -11.47
C SER A 96 -11.38 4.14 -11.88
N THR A 97 -11.54 3.86 -13.18
CA THR A 97 -11.42 2.51 -13.76
C THR A 97 -10.10 1.85 -13.38
N SER A 98 -8.97 2.57 -13.50
CA SER A 98 -7.66 2.01 -13.15
C SER A 98 -7.54 1.60 -11.68
N ARG A 99 -8.16 2.33 -10.75
CA ARG A 99 -8.15 1.93 -9.33
C ARG A 99 -9.05 0.72 -9.09
N LYS A 100 -10.21 0.67 -9.74
CA LYS A 100 -11.10 -0.50 -9.69
C LYS A 100 -10.38 -1.75 -10.22
N ALA A 101 -9.67 -1.62 -11.33
CA ALA A 101 -8.88 -2.69 -11.91
C ALA A 101 -7.85 -3.25 -10.93
N ILE A 102 -7.10 -2.39 -10.21
CA ILE A 102 -6.18 -2.84 -9.17
C ILE A 102 -6.91 -3.66 -8.10
N TYR A 103 -8.04 -3.17 -7.57
CA TYR A 103 -8.77 -3.91 -6.53
C TYR A 103 -9.31 -5.26 -7.03
N LYS A 104 -9.87 -5.30 -8.24
CA LYS A 104 -10.33 -6.55 -8.87
C LYS A 104 -9.20 -7.55 -9.08
N VAL A 105 -8.04 -7.08 -9.57
CA VAL A 105 -6.88 -7.95 -9.81
C VAL A 105 -6.30 -8.48 -8.50
N VAL A 106 -6.22 -7.64 -7.46
CA VAL A 106 -5.75 -8.06 -6.13
C VAL A 106 -6.68 -9.10 -5.53
N GLU A 107 -7.99 -8.86 -5.54
CA GLU A 107 -8.98 -9.83 -5.06
C GLU A 107 -8.94 -11.13 -5.87
N ALA A 108 -8.84 -11.03 -7.19
CA ALA A 108 -8.76 -12.19 -8.07
C ALA A 108 -7.51 -13.02 -7.79
N LEU A 109 -6.34 -12.41 -7.65
CA LEU A 109 -5.11 -13.10 -7.28
C LEU A 109 -5.20 -13.73 -5.89
N TYR A 110 -5.76 -13.00 -4.92
CA TYR A 110 -5.97 -13.51 -3.55
C TYR A 110 -6.83 -14.79 -3.53
N PHE A 111 -7.91 -14.84 -4.30
CA PHE A 111 -8.77 -16.02 -4.42
C PHE A 111 -8.38 -16.98 -5.56
N ASN A 112 -7.18 -16.83 -6.13
CA ASN A 112 -6.68 -17.64 -7.24
C ASN A 112 -7.63 -17.73 -8.47
N LYS A 113 -8.34 -16.64 -8.78
CA LYS A 113 -9.22 -16.49 -9.95
C LYS A 113 -8.46 -15.85 -11.11
N LEU A 114 -7.51 -16.57 -11.68
CA LEU A 114 -6.54 -16.04 -12.66
C LEU A 114 -7.20 -15.45 -13.91
N ASP A 115 -8.31 -16.01 -14.38
CA ASP A 115 -9.02 -15.49 -15.56
C ASP A 115 -9.60 -14.09 -15.31
N VAL A 116 -10.09 -13.83 -14.09
CA VAL A 116 -10.59 -12.51 -13.67
C VAL A 116 -9.42 -11.53 -13.52
N ALA A 117 -8.27 -11.98 -13.03
CA ALA A 117 -7.08 -11.14 -12.95
C ALA A 117 -6.60 -10.73 -14.37
N LYS A 118 -6.54 -11.68 -15.30
CA LYS A 118 -6.17 -11.48 -16.71
C LYS A 118 -7.11 -10.51 -17.43
N SER A 119 -8.41 -10.57 -17.16
CA SER A 119 -9.38 -9.68 -17.82
C SER A 119 -9.25 -8.21 -17.38
N HIS A 120 -8.56 -7.91 -16.27
CA HIS A 120 -8.55 -6.57 -15.68
C HIS A 120 -7.16 -5.92 -15.56
N PHE A 121 -6.04 -6.66 -15.58
CA PHE A 121 -4.73 -6.04 -15.35
C PHE A 121 -4.35 -4.99 -16.41
N SER A 122 -4.82 -5.14 -17.65
CA SER A 122 -4.57 -4.18 -18.74
C SER A 122 -5.23 -2.82 -18.52
N GLU A 123 -6.31 -2.76 -17.73
CA GLU A 123 -7.01 -1.52 -17.34
C GLU A 123 -6.21 -0.68 -16.32
N ILE A 124 -5.15 -1.24 -15.73
CA ILE A 124 -4.27 -0.55 -14.79
C ILE A 124 -3.40 0.44 -15.58
N LYS A 125 -3.65 1.74 -15.38
CA LYS A 125 -2.90 2.82 -16.06
C LYS A 125 -1.45 2.92 -15.61
N SER A 126 -1.19 2.70 -14.33
CA SER A 126 0.17 2.79 -13.78
C SER A 126 1.00 1.60 -14.22
N GLN A 127 2.01 1.85 -15.06
CA GLN A 127 2.88 0.82 -15.62
C GLN A 127 3.57 -0.05 -14.55
N PRO A 128 4.17 0.49 -13.47
CA PRO A 128 4.79 -0.35 -12.44
C PRO A 128 3.82 -1.36 -11.82
N TYR A 129 2.59 -0.94 -11.50
CA TYR A 129 1.57 -1.85 -10.95
C TYR A 129 1.07 -2.85 -11.99
N ARG A 130 0.87 -2.41 -13.25
CA ARG A 130 0.45 -3.30 -14.33
C ARG A 130 1.46 -4.41 -14.57
N LEU A 131 2.75 -4.07 -14.68
CA LEU A 131 3.83 -5.05 -14.84
C LEU A 131 3.94 -5.98 -13.62
N TYR A 132 3.81 -5.44 -12.41
CA TYR A 132 3.86 -6.24 -11.19
C TYR A 132 2.76 -7.30 -11.16
N TYR A 133 1.50 -6.93 -11.40
CA TYR A 133 0.41 -7.89 -11.40
C TYR A 133 0.44 -8.83 -12.62
N GLN A 134 0.89 -8.35 -13.78
CA GLN A 134 1.12 -9.22 -14.94
C GLN A 134 2.14 -10.32 -14.62
N ALA A 135 3.27 -9.98 -14.00
CA ALA A 135 4.26 -10.96 -13.58
C ALA A 135 3.71 -11.92 -12.52
N MET A 136 2.95 -11.44 -11.54
CA MET A 136 2.28 -12.31 -10.55
C MET A 136 1.35 -13.32 -11.23
N ILE A 137 0.52 -12.88 -12.18
CA ILE A 137 -0.37 -13.77 -12.95
C ILE A 137 0.44 -14.86 -13.66
N LEU A 138 1.50 -14.50 -14.38
CA LEU A 138 2.36 -15.46 -15.09
C LEU A 138 3.02 -16.46 -14.13
N LEU A 139 3.45 -16.02 -12.96
CA LEU A 139 4.01 -16.91 -11.92
C LEU A 139 2.96 -17.87 -11.35
N GLU A 140 1.71 -17.43 -11.18
CA GLU A 140 0.61 -18.31 -10.77
C GLU A 140 0.24 -19.33 -11.86
N GLU A 141 0.36 -18.94 -13.13
CA GLU A 141 0.20 -19.84 -14.29
C GLU A 141 1.42 -20.75 -14.53
N VAL A 142 2.47 -20.63 -13.71
CA VAL A 142 3.74 -21.38 -13.84
C VAL A 142 4.48 -21.06 -15.15
N ASP A 143 4.15 -19.97 -15.83
CA ASP A 143 4.92 -19.45 -16.95
C ASP A 143 6.14 -18.65 -16.44
N ILE A 144 7.17 -19.39 -16.05
CA ILE A 144 8.40 -18.82 -15.49
C ILE A 144 9.15 -17.98 -16.53
N ASN A 145 9.08 -18.32 -17.81
CA ASN A 145 9.80 -17.61 -18.86
C ASN A 145 9.16 -16.25 -19.13
N GLY A 146 7.85 -16.23 -19.37
CA GLY A 146 7.10 -14.99 -19.52
C GLY A 146 7.23 -14.10 -18.28
N ALA A 147 7.15 -14.69 -17.08
CA ALA A 147 7.34 -13.93 -15.84
C ALA A 147 8.72 -13.23 -15.77
N ASN A 148 9.80 -13.89 -16.19
CA ASN A 148 11.15 -13.29 -16.13
C ASN A 148 11.27 -12.04 -17.02
N GLU A 149 10.71 -12.08 -18.23
CA GLU A 149 10.72 -10.94 -19.15
C GLU A 149 10.01 -9.72 -18.56
N ILE A 150 8.90 -9.94 -17.84
CA ILE A 150 8.17 -8.86 -17.17
C ILE A 150 8.89 -8.39 -15.91
N ILE A 151 9.44 -9.31 -15.10
CA ILE A 151 10.17 -8.99 -13.85
C ILE A 151 11.34 -8.04 -14.11
N GLU A 152 12.05 -8.21 -15.22
CA GLU A 152 13.18 -7.33 -15.57
C GLU A 152 12.76 -5.87 -15.81
N GLN A 153 11.53 -5.65 -16.25
CA GLN A 153 10.97 -4.33 -16.52
C GLN A 153 10.39 -3.64 -15.26
N VAL A 154 10.25 -4.37 -14.15
CA VAL A 154 9.69 -3.83 -12.90
C VAL A 154 10.71 -2.92 -12.21
N SER A 155 10.44 -1.62 -12.21
CA SER A 155 11.35 -0.61 -11.65
C SER A 155 11.37 -0.53 -10.11
N PRO A 156 10.24 -0.65 -9.36
CA PRO A 156 10.31 -0.53 -7.91
C PRO A 156 11.03 -1.73 -7.30
N LYS A 157 12.14 -1.46 -6.59
CA LYS A 157 13.01 -2.52 -6.05
C LYS A 157 12.24 -3.54 -5.22
N TRP A 158 11.37 -3.09 -4.32
CA TRP A 158 10.62 -4.04 -3.49
C TRP A 158 9.69 -4.96 -4.30
N MET A 159 9.05 -4.45 -5.36
CA MET A 159 8.17 -5.24 -6.23
C MET A 159 9.00 -6.31 -6.96
N LYS A 160 10.13 -5.91 -7.54
CA LYS A 160 11.04 -6.85 -8.22
C LYS A 160 11.55 -7.92 -7.27
N GLN A 161 11.98 -7.56 -6.06
CA GLN A 161 12.42 -8.53 -5.05
C GLN A 161 11.28 -9.46 -4.60
N ALA A 162 10.05 -8.95 -4.45
CA ALA A 162 8.90 -9.77 -4.11
C ALA A 162 8.55 -10.79 -5.21
N LEU A 163 8.59 -10.37 -6.48
CA LEU A 163 8.39 -11.28 -7.62
C LEU A 163 9.49 -12.35 -7.71
N LEU A 164 10.74 -11.99 -7.41
CA LEU A 164 11.84 -12.95 -7.37
C LEU A 164 11.70 -13.95 -6.22
N ALA A 165 11.16 -13.52 -5.08
CA ALA A 165 10.82 -14.41 -3.97
C ALA A 165 9.75 -15.43 -4.39
N GLU A 166 8.65 -14.95 -4.97
CA GLU A 166 7.55 -15.80 -5.45
C GLU A 166 8.03 -16.78 -6.51
N ARG A 167 8.80 -16.32 -7.50
CA ARG A 167 9.40 -17.18 -8.52
C ARG A 167 10.24 -18.31 -7.90
N LYS A 168 11.11 -18.00 -6.94
CA LYS A 168 11.94 -19.01 -6.28
C LYS A 168 11.10 -19.98 -5.45
N LYS A 169 10.00 -19.51 -4.86
CA LYS A 169 9.00 -20.35 -4.18
C LYS A 169 8.36 -21.33 -5.16
N LYS A 170 7.88 -20.87 -6.32
CA LYS A 170 7.32 -21.72 -7.39
C LYS A 170 8.31 -22.75 -7.92
N LEU A 171 9.61 -22.42 -7.96
CA LEU A 171 10.69 -23.33 -8.33
C LEU A 171 11.18 -24.23 -7.17
N ASN A 172 10.46 -24.27 -6.05
CA ASN A 172 10.77 -25.03 -4.84
C ASN A 172 12.17 -24.72 -4.24
N ASN A 173 12.71 -23.52 -4.49
CA ASN A 173 13.97 -23.04 -3.93
C ASN A 173 13.72 -22.08 -2.77
N ILE A 174 13.25 -22.64 -1.65
CA ILE A 174 12.85 -21.90 -0.45
C ILE A 174 13.98 -21.03 0.13
N PRO A 175 15.25 -21.48 0.23
CA PRO A 175 16.32 -20.63 0.75
C PRO A 175 16.54 -19.34 -0.05
N GLN A 176 16.49 -19.42 -1.39
CA GLN A 176 16.61 -18.23 -2.22
C GLN A 176 15.34 -17.37 -2.17
N ALA A 177 14.15 -17.99 -2.10
CA ALA A 177 12.90 -17.27 -1.93
C ALA A 177 12.93 -16.39 -0.67
N LYS A 178 13.35 -16.97 0.46
CA LYS A 178 13.51 -16.28 1.74
C LYS A 178 14.50 -15.10 1.65
N ASN A 179 15.63 -15.25 0.96
CA ASN A 179 16.59 -14.17 0.74
C ASN A 179 15.97 -12.99 -0.04
N TYR A 180 15.23 -13.28 -1.12
CA TYR A 180 14.54 -12.26 -1.89
C TYR A 180 13.40 -11.59 -1.08
N ALA A 181 12.67 -12.36 -0.27
CA ALA A 181 11.63 -11.85 0.63
C ALA A 181 12.18 -10.85 1.65
N GLU A 182 13.33 -11.15 2.25
CA GLU A 182 14.02 -10.21 3.15
C GLU A 182 14.44 -8.91 2.43
N LYS A 183 15.00 -9.03 1.22
CA LYS A 183 15.34 -7.84 0.41
C LYS A 183 14.11 -7.02 0.06
N ALA A 184 12.98 -7.68 -0.24
CA ALA A 184 11.71 -7.00 -0.47
C ALA A 184 11.27 -6.22 0.79
N LYS A 185 11.32 -6.84 1.98
CA LYS A 185 11.05 -6.15 3.26
C LYS A 185 11.98 -4.95 3.45
N GLN A 186 13.29 -5.09 3.22
CA GLN A 186 14.25 -3.99 3.39
C GLN A 186 13.96 -2.77 2.51
N HIS A 187 13.48 -3.01 1.29
CA HIS A 187 13.13 -1.95 0.33
C HIS A 187 11.70 -1.43 0.44
N THR A 188 10.90 -1.93 1.38
CA THR A 188 9.49 -1.52 1.57
C THR A 188 9.28 -0.74 2.85
N LYS A 189 8.38 0.25 2.79
CA LYS A 189 7.94 1.07 3.91
C LYS A 189 6.41 1.23 3.86
N GLY A 190 5.83 1.76 4.93
CA GLY A 190 4.41 2.07 5.00
C GLY A 190 3.51 0.84 4.94
N LEU A 191 2.28 1.02 4.45
CA LEU A 191 1.25 -0.03 4.47
C LEU A 191 1.66 -1.29 3.69
N GLN A 192 2.37 -1.13 2.57
CA GLN A 192 2.86 -2.26 1.79
C GLN A 192 3.85 -3.13 2.58
N ARG A 193 4.61 -2.53 3.51
CA ARG A 193 5.54 -3.26 4.37
C ARG A 193 4.81 -4.20 5.30
N TYR A 194 3.66 -3.78 5.83
CA TYR A 194 2.83 -4.63 6.68
C TYR A 194 2.32 -5.86 5.92
N LEU A 195 1.77 -5.65 4.72
CA LEU A 195 1.32 -6.74 3.85
C LEU A 195 2.45 -7.75 3.58
N LEU A 196 3.60 -7.28 3.08
CA LEU A 196 4.73 -8.16 2.78
C LEU A 196 5.26 -8.88 4.04
N HIS A 197 5.32 -8.18 5.17
CA HIS A 197 5.81 -8.79 6.41
C HIS A 197 4.89 -9.93 6.86
N LYS A 198 3.57 -9.72 6.92
CA LYS A 198 2.63 -10.76 7.32
C LYS A 198 2.64 -11.94 6.34
N THR A 199 2.71 -11.68 5.04
CA THR A 199 2.86 -12.74 4.03
C THR A 199 4.12 -13.57 4.26
N TYR A 200 5.29 -12.93 4.41
CA TYR A 200 6.55 -13.66 4.56
C TYR A 200 6.74 -14.30 5.95
N GLU A 201 6.09 -13.77 6.99
CA GLU A 201 5.97 -14.42 8.29
C GLU A 201 5.27 -15.79 8.12
N ARG A 202 4.16 -15.84 7.39
CA ARG A 202 3.44 -17.10 7.12
C ARG A 202 4.20 -18.04 6.20
N GLU A 203 4.75 -17.52 5.10
CA GLU A 203 5.38 -18.36 4.08
C GLU A 203 6.76 -18.88 4.48
N PHE A 204 7.54 -18.09 5.22
CA PHE A 204 8.97 -18.34 5.45
C PHE A 204 9.41 -18.16 6.91
N GLY A 205 8.50 -17.77 7.82
CA GLY A 205 8.79 -17.53 9.23
C GLY A 205 9.68 -16.31 9.48
N ILE A 206 9.52 -15.21 8.72
CA ILE A 206 10.36 -13.99 8.83
C ILE A 206 9.65 -12.63 8.94
#